data_AF-A0A1V6TJK1-F1
#
_entry.id   AF-A0A1V6TJK1-F1
#
_cell.length_a   1.000
_cell.length_b   1.000
_cell.length_c   1.000
_cell.angle_alpha   90.00
_cell.angle_beta   90.00
_cell.angle_gamma   90.00
#
_symmetry.space_group_name_H-M   'P 1'
#
loop_
_entity.id
_entity.type
_entity.pdbx_description
1 polymer ?
#
loop_
_entity_poly.entity_id
_entity_poly.type
_entity_poly.pdbx_seq_one_letter_code
_entity_poly.pdbx_strand_id
1 'polypeptide(L)'
;MYLLDCPHCGSDAQLAPEPQCQGRLLESVLNMHLPFQYLPKIFRYATIVMEHLLSSFVRVLRKLDDVDDLLAIFQEFENYPSALSAEDRSRLLDFPDLATQIERIQGAARPTGSLSKQDLLKKAALSPRDLTWPEIDVLKTRYWGRITFEESMVFCTALDTLAQVSEEHSTEIFNRLRVFQSRLYDEHEAKAIENASEEEGRRIDNVQEDEDQTELERMIQEGQPWLQKLWEEYHGEKPWGYAIFENPEWKAENPDIWESYERKSEHSRRMAFFAIVSTMKIESTYLVQPLDWPSKAPTEDESFSVTLRELRKQFKYLRSCTLKKDTTELAFDTGSLQKGPTEGLTEGILQNVFLYLDRNAAESVTKNHFANDFWIWAIDPEYEEDGEDQIGYKGYLRVRLQQLIHNFYVARYWHANEVSLKDLWVAAQKDPYNQSFVSLDEEEILGHDSTWEVATAVRSKNRGRVVWREEVETDILPRTEEQSDHGQ
;
A
#
# COMPACT_ATOMS: atom_id res chain seq x y z
N MET A 1 14.97 -1.96 -8.70
CA MET A 1 16.34 -1.61 -9.14
C MET A 1 16.41 -0.10 -9.36
N TYR A 2 16.97 0.66 -8.42
CA TYR A 2 16.99 2.12 -8.48
C TYR A 2 18.23 2.64 -9.22
N LEU A 3 18.06 3.55 -10.16
CA LEU A 3 19.14 4.32 -10.76
C LEU A 3 19.39 5.59 -9.93
N LEU A 4 20.67 5.88 -9.69
CA LEU A 4 21.13 7.08 -8.99
C LEU A 4 21.42 8.18 -10.01
N ASP A 5 21.03 9.41 -9.71
CA ASP A 5 21.28 10.58 -10.55
C ASP A 5 22.77 10.95 -10.65
N CYS A 6 23.16 11.52 -11.79
CA CYS A 6 24.53 11.93 -12.10
C CYS A 6 24.69 13.47 -11.96
N PRO A 7 25.39 13.99 -10.94
CA PRO A 7 25.33 15.41 -10.58
C PRO A 7 26.39 16.28 -11.31
N HIS A 8 26.46 16.25 -12.65
CA HIS A 8 27.46 17.00 -13.43
C HIS A 8 26.94 17.63 -14.75
N CYS A 9 25.94 18.51 -14.65
CA CYS A 9 25.60 19.50 -15.70
C CYS A 9 25.48 20.89 -15.06
N GLY A 10 26.27 21.86 -15.53
CA GLY A 10 26.28 23.23 -15.00
C GLY A 10 25.82 24.27 -16.00
N SER A 11 25.16 25.30 -15.48
CA SER A 11 25.11 26.71 -15.96
C SER A 11 25.12 27.00 -17.47
N ASP A 12 23.97 27.41 -18.01
CA ASP A 12 23.73 28.80 -18.50
C ASP A 12 22.57 28.88 -19.51
N ALA A 13 21.49 29.59 -19.14
CA ALA A 13 20.46 30.07 -20.05
C ALA A 13 19.86 31.39 -19.52
N GLN A 14 19.64 32.37 -20.40
CA GLN A 14 19.26 33.73 -20.01
C GLN A 14 17.74 34.00 -20.07
N LEU A 15 17.30 34.94 -19.26
CA LEU A 15 15.90 35.40 -19.14
C LEU A 15 15.39 36.07 -20.43
N ALA A 16 14.14 35.77 -20.79
CA ALA A 16 13.30 36.59 -21.67
C ALA A 16 11.87 36.67 -21.07
N PRO A 17 11.15 37.81 -21.16
CA PRO A 17 9.91 38.03 -20.41
C PRO A 17 8.64 37.64 -21.17
N GLU A 18 7.62 37.16 -20.43
CA GLU A 18 6.25 36.98 -20.93
C GLU A 18 5.43 38.30 -20.94
N PRO A 19 4.43 38.43 -21.83
CA PRO A 19 3.51 39.56 -21.86
C PRO A 19 2.31 39.41 -20.90
N GLN A 20 1.71 40.55 -20.54
CA GLN A 20 0.60 40.64 -19.59
C GLN A 20 -0.76 40.28 -20.21
N CYS A 21 -1.62 39.59 -19.44
CA CYS A 21 -3.08 39.60 -19.63
C CYS A 21 -3.81 39.98 -18.33
N GLN A 22 -4.90 40.75 -18.45
CA GLN A 22 -5.73 41.27 -17.35
C GLN A 22 -7.17 40.71 -17.47
N GLY A 23 -7.90 40.41 -16.38
CA GLY A 23 -9.29 39.90 -16.56
C GLY A 23 -10.15 39.47 -15.35
N ARG A 24 -10.25 40.26 -14.28
CA ARG A 24 -11.25 40.23 -13.17
C ARG A 24 -12.43 39.20 -13.18
N LEU A 25 -12.44 38.31 -12.17
CA LEU A 25 -13.44 38.15 -11.07
C LEU A 25 -14.97 38.40 -11.27
N LEU A 26 -15.79 37.41 -10.82
CA LEU A 26 -17.22 37.49 -10.31
C LEU A 26 -18.34 37.74 -11.37
N GLU A 27 -19.64 37.38 -11.27
CA GLU A 27 -20.53 36.58 -10.35
C GLU A 27 -21.94 36.36 -11.04
N SER A 28 -22.99 35.61 -10.60
CA SER A 28 -23.27 34.66 -9.47
C SER A 28 -24.57 33.82 -9.69
N VAL A 29 -24.73 32.72 -8.91
CA VAL A 29 -25.95 32.11 -8.29
C VAL A 29 -27.31 31.88 -9.05
N LEU A 30 -27.75 30.61 -9.07
CA LEU A 30 -29.12 30.00 -9.11
C LEU A 30 -30.24 30.45 -10.09
N ASN A 31 -30.76 29.47 -10.87
CA ASN A 31 -32.11 28.90 -10.63
C ASN A 31 -32.37 27.57 -11.38
N MET A 32 -33.34 26.77 -10.90
CA MET A 32 -33.69 25.44 -11.44
C MET A 32 -34.93 25.47 -12.37
N HIS A 33 -34.89 24.72 -13.48
CA HIS A 33 -35.92 23.75 -13.97
C HIS A 33 -35.68 23.37 -15.45
N LEU A 34 -35.31 22.12 -15.75
CA LEU A 34 -35.36 21.53 -17.10
C LEU A 34 -35.71 20.03 -17.07
N PRO A 35 -36.62 19.54 -17.94
CA PRO A 35 -37.02 18.13 -18.01
C PRO A 35 -36.27 17.33 -19.09
N PHE A 36 -36.26 16.00 -18.96
CA PHE A 36 -36.17 14.99 -20.03
C PHE A 36 -35.37 15.36 -21.32
N GLN A 37 -34.03 15.48 -21.21
CA GLN A 37 -33.14 15.63 -22.39
C GLN A 37 -31.91 14.68 -22.42
N TYR A 38 -31.90 13.60 -21.64
CA TYR A 38 -30.72 12.73 -21.53
C TYR A 38 -30.62 11.59 -22.58
N LEU A 39 -31.71 11.23 -23.26
CA LEU A 39 -31.71 10.15 -24.26
C LEU A 39 -30.76 10.36 -25.47
N PRO A 40 -30.57 11.58 -26.04
CA PRO A 40 -29.62 11.80 -27.13
C PRO A 40 -28.15 11.70 -26.73
N LYS A 41 -27.82 11.76 -25.43
CA LYS A 41 -26.43 11.65 -24.95
C LYS A 41 -25.94 10.20 -24.95
N ILE A 42 -26.77 9.27 -24.46
CA ILE A 42 -26.41 7.85 -24.30
C ILE A 42 -25.93 7.24 -25.64
N PHE A 43 -26.66 7.51 -26.72
CA PHE A 43 -26.28 7.05 -28.07
C PHE A 43 -25.01 7.67 -28.65
N ARG A 44 -24.53 8.82 -28.14
CA ARG A 44 -23.22 9.37 -28.54
C ARG A 44 -22.07 8.79 -27.73
N TYR A 45 -22.27 8.51 -26.44
CA TYR A 45 -21.25 7.85 -25.62
C TYR A 45 -20.96 6.43 -26.15
N ALA A 46 -21.99 5.65 -26.51
CA ALA A 46 -21.82 4.28 -26.99
C ALA A 46 -20.91 4.10 -28.22
N THR A 47 -20.70 5.14 -29.05
CA THR A 47 -19.79 5.09 -30.21
C THR A 47 -18.35 5.43 -29.82
N ILE A 48 -18.15 6.53 -29.07
CA ILE A 48 -16.84 7.07 -28.65
C ILE A 48 -16.07 6.06 -27.75
N VAL A 49 -16.79 5.15 -27.12
CA VAL A 49 -16.27 4.27 -26.06
C VAL A 49 -15.59 3.00 -26.62
N MET A 50 -16.07 2.40 -27.72
CA MET A 50 -15.33 1.30 -28.39
C MET A 50 -14.10 1.82 -29.13
N GLU A 51 -14.17 3.05 -29.68
CA GLU A 51 -13.06 3.78 -30.29
C GLU A 51 -11.85 3.87 -29.34
N HIS A 52 -12.07 4.17 -28.05
CA HIS A 52 -11.00 4.26 -27.05
C HIS A 52 -10.33 2.92 -26.75
N LEU A 53 -11.06 1.81 -26.83
CA LEU A 53 -10.47 0.48 -26.66
C LEU A 53 -9.66 0.08 -27.92
N LEU A 54 -10.20 0.33 -29.11
CA LEU A 54 -9.51 0.07 -30.39
C LEU A 54 -8.28 0.95 -30.61
N SER A 55 -8.27 2.21 -30.14
CA SER A 55 -7.11 3.11 -30.30
C SER A 55 -5.89 2.65 -29.47
N SER A 56 -6.11 1.84 -28.44
CA SER A 56 -5.06 1.22 -27.62
C SER A 56 -4.51 -0.10 -28.17
N PHE A 57 -5.04 -0.61 -29.29
CA PHE A 57 -4.49 -1.78 -29.98
C PHE A 57 -3.05 -1.50 -30.42
N VAL A 58 -2.14 -2.46 -30.19
CA VAL A 58 -0.71 -2.33 -30.51
C VAL A 58 -0.50 -1.99 -31.98
N ARG A 59 -1.38 -2.49 -32.87
CA ARG A 59 -1.34 -2.17 -34.32
C ARG A 59 -1.64 -0.70 -34.63
N VAL A 60 -2.53 -0.04 -33.88
CA VAL A 60 -2.82 1.40 -34.00
C VAL A 60 -1.69 2.23 -33.38
N LEU A 61 -1.20 1.84 -32.19
CA LEU A 61 -0.06 2.49 -31.53
C LEU A 61 1.20 2.47 -32.41
N ARG A 62 1.44 1.37 -33.12
CA ARG A 62 2.53 1.20 -34.11
C ARG A 62 2.24 1.81 -35.48
N LYS A 63 1.10 2.49 -35.66
CA LYS A 63 0.66 3.20 -36.89
C LYS A 63 0.62 2.31 -38.13
N LEU A 64 0.26 1.04 -37.94
CA LEU A 64 -0.01 0.11 -39.03
C LEU A 64 -1.44 0.29 -39.56
N ASP A 65 -2.37 0.72 -38.70
CA ASP A 65 -3.79 0.95 -39.01
C ASP A 65 -4.34 2.21 -38.32
N ASP A 66 -5.48 2.66 -38.82
CA ASP A 66 -6.30 3.73 -38.23
C ASP A 66 -7.41 3.15 -37.33
N VAL A 67 -7.86 3.92 -36.35
CA VAL A 67 -8.93 3.52 -35.41
C VAL A 67 -10.32 3.58 -36.05
N ASP A 68 -10.59 4.54 -36.94
CA ASP A 68 -11.90 4.69 -37.60
C ASP A 68 -12.17 3.49 -38.51
N ASP A 69 -11.16 3.01 -39.24
CA ASP A 69 -11.21 1.80 -40.07
C ASP A 69 -11.56 0.57 -39.23
N LEU A 70 -10.87 0.35 -38.12
CA LEU A 70 -11.12 -0.80 -37.23
C LEU A 70 -12.50 -0.73 -36.58
N LEU A 71 -12.95 0.47 -36.19
CA LEU A 71 -14.26 0.71 -35.62
C LEU A 71 -15.38 0.46 -36.64
N ALA A 72 -15.20 0.87 -37.89
CA ALA A 72 -16.14 0.61 -38.98
C ALA A 72 -16.27 -0.91 -39.26
N ILE A 73 -15.14 -1.62 -39.36
CA ILE A 73 -15.11 -3.08 -39.59
C ILE A 73 -15.72 -3.83 -38.40
N PHE A 74 -15.44 -3.41 -37.17
CA PHE A 74 -16.10 -3.97 -35.98
C PHE A 74 -17.63 -3.80 -36.08
N GLN A 75 -18.12 -2.60 -36.40
CA GLN A 75 -19.55 -2.31 -36.47
C GLN A 75 -20.27 -3.05 -37.61
N GLU A 76 -19.63 -3.24 -38.77
CA GLU A 76 -20.18 -4.01 -39.88
C GLU A 76 -20.31 -5.51 -39.54
N PHE A 77 -19.26 -6.09 -38.94
CA PHE A 77 -19.14 -7.54 -38.79
C PHE A 77 -19.52 -8.09 -37.40
N GLU A 78 -19.80 -7.26 -36.38
CA GLU A 78 -20.12 -7.69 -35.00
C GLU A 78 -21.13 -8.87 -34.93
N ASN A 79 -22.17 -8.78 -35.74
CA ASN A 79 -23.26 -9.77 -35.79
C ASN A 79 -22.98 -10.95 -36.73
N TYR A 80 -22.01 -10.81 -37.65
CA TYR A 80 -21.70 -11.79 -38.70
C TYR A 80 -20.17 -12.02 -38.89
N PRO A 81 -19.40 -12.31 -37.82
CA PRO A 81 -17.93 -12.37 -37.88
C PRO A 81 -17.38 -13.42 -38.85
N SER A 82 -18.16 -14.46 -39.17
CA SER A 82 -17.79 -15.48 -40.16
C SER A 82 -17.69 -14.99 -41.61
N ALA A 83 -18.04 -13.73 -41.88
CA ALA A 83 -17.90 -13.09 -43.19
C ALA A 83 -16.63 -12.24 -43.34
N LEU A 84 -15.83 -12.07 -42.27
CA LEU A 84 -14.58 -11.31 -42.30
C LEU A 84 -13.52 -11.99 -43.18
N SER A 85 -12.64 -11.17 -43.77
CA SER A 85 -11.42 -11.68 -44.41
C SER A 85 -10.42 -12.19 -43.37
N ALA A 86 -9.48 -13.06 -43.77
CA ALA A 86 -8.41 -13.52 -42.88
C ALA A 86 -7.46 -12.38 -42.44
N GLU A 87 -7.38 -11.32 -43.24
CA GLU A 87 -6.68 -10.08 -42.90
C GLU A 87 -7.46 -9.34 -41.82
N ASP A 88 -8.71 -8.96 -42.06
CA ASP A 88 -9.55 -8.21 -41.11
C ASP A 88 -9.81 -8.96 -39.80
N ARG A 89 -9.88 -10.30 -39.84
CA ARG A 89 -9.86 -11.15 -38.65
C ARG A 89 -8.60 -10.91 -37.81
N SER A 90 -7.43 -10.88 -38.43
CA SER A 90 -6.15 -10.58 -37.75
C SER A 90 -6.10 -9.12 -37.27
N ARG A 91 -6.69 -8.20 -38.04
CA ARG A 91 -6.79 -6.77 -37.70
C ARG A 91 -7.55 -6.54 -36.39
N LEU A 92 -8.68 -7.22 -36.23
CA LEU A 92 -9.60 -7.10 -35.08
C LEU A 92 -9.20 -7.94 -33.85
N LEU A 93 -8.31 -8.92 -34.01
CA LEU A 93 -7.70 -9.68 -32.92
C LEU A 93 -6.47 -8.98 -32.29
N ASP A 94 -6.08 -7.81 -32.83
CA ASP A 94 -4.81 -7.12 -32.58
C ASP A 94 -3.60 -8.04 -32.74
N PHE A 95 -3.51 -8.72 -33.88
CA PHE A 95 -2.38 -9.57 -34.25
C PHE A 95 -1.50 -8.89 -35.31
N PRO A 96 -0.18 -9.12 -35.29
CA PRO A 96 0.69 -8.77 -36.40
C PRO A 96 0.39 -9.64 -37.64
N ASP A 97 1.02 -9.31 -38.76
CA ASP A 97 0.94 -10.10 -39.98
C ASP A 97 1.42 -11.55 -39.79
N LEU A 98 0.99 -12.44 -40.70
CA LEU A 98 1.26 -13.87 -40.59
C LEU A 98 2.76 -14.23 -40.67
N ALA A 99 3.59 -13.45 -41.38
CA ALA A 99 5.03 -13.72 -41.43
C ALA A 99 5.69 -13.36 -40.09
N THR A 100 5.31 -12.24 -39.48
CA THR A 100 5.73 -11.89 -38.11
C THR A 100 5.24 -12.91 -37.08
N GLN A 101 3.98 -13.37 -37.15
CA GLN A 101 3.49 -14.45 -36.27
C GLN A 101 4.37 -15.71 -36.37
N ILE A 102 4.69 -16.14 -37.60
CA ILE A 102 5.53 -17.32 -37.84
C ILE A 102 6.97 -17.10 -37.34
N GLU A 103 7.58 -15.94 -37.58
CA GLU A 103 8.94 -15.61 -37.10
C GLU A 103 9.01 -15.70 -35.57
N ARG A 104 8.02 -15.12 -34.86
CA ARG A 104 7.98 -15.10 -33.40
C ARG A 104 7.79 -16.49 -32.81
N ILE A 105 6.90 -17.30 -33.37
CA ILE A 105 6.68 -18.69 -32.95
C ILE A 105 7.93 -19.54 -33.17
N GLN A 106 8.62 -19.40 -34.32
CA GLN A 106 9.89 -20.07 -34.59
C GLN A 106 11.04 -19.57 -33.69
N GLY A 107 11.02 -18.29 -33.32
CA GLY A 107 11.94 -17.70 -32.34
C GLY A 107 11.79 -18.31 -30.96
N ALA A 108 10.56 -18.39 -30.45
CA ALA A 108 10.23 -18.97 -29.16
C ALA A 108 10.49 -20.48 -29.10
N ALA A 109 10.14 -21.22 -30.15
CA ALA A 109 10.30 -22.67 -30.22
C ALA A 109 11.77 -23.13 -30.34
N ARG A 110 12.72 -22.25 -30.68
CA ARG A 110 14.13 -22.60 -30.93
C ARG A 110 14.80 -23.53 -29.89
N PRO A 111 14.52 -23.46 -28.56
CA PRO A 111 15.07 -24.40 -27.59
C PRO A 111 14.47 -25.81 -27.64
N THR A 112 13.24 -25.97 -28.15
CA THR A 112 12.48 -27.23 -28.15
C THR A 112 12.35 -27.86 -29.55
N GLY A 113 12.46 -27.08 -30.62
CA GLY A 113 12.48 -27.57 -32.01
C GLY A 113 11.82 -26.59 -33.00
N SER A 114 11.33 -27.14 -34.11
CA SER A 114 10.44 -26.41 -35.02
C SER A 114 9.00 -26.71 -34.63
N LEU A 115 8.30 -25.75 -34.03
CA LEU A 115 6.90 -25.87 -33.59
C LEU A 115 5.99 -25.09 -34.56
N SER A 116 4.86 -25.66 -34.96
CA SER A 116 3.86 -24.92 -35.74
C SER A 116 2.96 -24.07 -34.84
N LYS A 117 2.24 -23.10 -35.41
CA LYS A 117 1.22 -22.34 -34.68
C LYS A 117 0.18 -23.29 -34.05
N GLN A 118 -0.32 -24.27 -34.82
CA GLN A 118 -1.33 -25.20 -34.35
C GLN A 118 -0.83 -26.08 -33.19
N ASP A 119 0.44 -26.53 -33.25
CA ASP A 119 1.04 -27.31 -32.15
C ASP A 119 1.24 -26.47 -30.89
N LEU A 120 1.68 -25.21 -31.02
CA LEU A 120 1.82 -24.27 -29.90
C LEU A 120 0.46 -24.00 -29.23
N LEU A 121 -0.57 -23.69 -30.01
CA LEU A 121 -1.91 -23.42 -29.49
C LEU A 121 -2.51 -24.63 -28.78
N LYS A 122 -2.36 -25.82 -29.39
CA LYS A 122 -2.81 -27.07 -28.79
C LYS A 122 -2.05 -27.42 -27.50
N LYS A 123 -0.72 -27.21 -27.48
CA LYS A 123 0.12 -27.37 -26.30
C LYS A 123 -0.34 -26.44 -25.17
N ALA A 124 -0.52 -25.16 -25.45
CA ALA A 124 -0.96 -24.17 -24.47
C ALA A 124 -2.37 -24.44 -23.93
N ALA A 125 -3.32 -24.81 -24.80
CA ALA A 125 -4.71 -25.06 -24.39
C ALA A 125 -4.90 -26.37 -23.60
N LEU A 126 -4.07 -27.40 -23.84
CA LEU A 126 -4.20 -28.72 -23.20
C LEU A 126 -3.19 -28.99 -22.08
N SER A 127 -2.01 -28.35 -22.11
CA SER A 127 -0.90 -28.62 -21.20
C SER A 127 -0.04 -27.36 -20.97
N PRO A 128 -0.60 -26.26 -20.41
CA PRO A 128 0.12 -24.99 -20.31
C PRO A 128 1.38 -25.04 -19.45
N ARG A 129 1.44 -25.94 -18.46
CA ARG A 129 2.66 -26.17 -17.65
C ARG A 129 3.88 -26.60 -18.47
N ASP A 130 3.67 -27.20 -19.66
CA ASP A 130 4.75 -27.61 -20.56
C ASP A 130 5.31 -26.44 -21.38
N LEU A 131 4.69 -25.24 -21.32
CA LEU A 131 5.16 -24.05 -22.04
C LEU A 131 6.46 -23.52 -21.43
N THR A 132 7.41 -23.19 -22.30
CA THR A 132 8.61 -22.43 -21.97
C THR A 132 8.30 -20.94 -21.87
N TRP A 133 9.14 -20.17 -21.16
CA TRP A 133 8.97 -18.72 -21.04
C TRP A 133 8.81 -17.97 -22.38
N PRO A 134 9.58 -18.27 -23.45
CA PRO A 134 9.36 -17.65 -24.76
C PRO A 134 8.03 -18.03 -25.43
N GLU A 135 7.53 -19.25 -25.21
CA GLU A 135 6.22 -19.68 -25.73
C GLU A 135 5.07 -18.95 -25.01
N ILE A 136 5.21 -18.71 -23.70
CA ILE A 136 4.28 -17.89 -22.90
C ILE A 136 4.28 -16.43 -23.38
N ASP A 137 5.46 -15.81 -23.50
CA ASP A 137 5.61 -14.41 -23.94
C ASP A 137 4.98 -14.19 -25.32
N VAL A 138 5.23 -15.08 -26.29
CA VAL A 138 4.66 -14.97 -27.65
C VAL A 138 3.12 -15.10 -27.65
N LEU A 139 2.54 -15.91 -26.77
CA LEU A 139 1.07 -16.03 -26.67
C LEU A 139 0.45 -14.83 -25.95
N LYS A 140 1.01 -14.43 -24.80
CA LYS A 140 0.53 -13.29 -24.00
C LYS A 140 0.62 -11.98 -24.78
N THR A 141 1.73 -11.76 -25.50
CA THR A 141 1.94 -10.57 -26.34
C THR A 141 1.20 -10.63 -27.69
N ARG A 142 0.27 -11.57 -27.90
CA ARG A 142 -0.50 -11.72 -29.15
C ARG A 142 0.39 -11.76 -30.40
N TYR A 143 1.51 -12.46 -30.28
CA TYR A 143 2.58 -12.57 -31.28
C TYR A 143 3.33 -11.27 -31.62
N TRP A 144 3.09 -10.13 -30.96
CA TRP A 144 3.87 -8.90 -31.20
C TRP A 144 5.36 -9.04 -30.83
N GLY A 145 5.69 -9.99 -29.95
CA GLY A 145 6.97 -10.02 -29.24
C GLY A 145 6.99 -8.89 -28.23
N ARG A 146 8.15 -8.25 -28.03
CA ARG A 146 8.28 -7.16 -27.06
C ARG A 146 7.29 -6.02 -27.35
N ILE A 147 6.28 -5.90 -26.48
CA ILE A 147 5.46 -4.72 -26.27
C ILE A 147 6.24 -3.80 -25.32
N THR A 148 6.20 -2.48 -25.52
CA THR A 148 6.89 -1.53 -24.61
C THR A 148 6.04 -1.21 -23.38
N PHE A 149 6.65 -0.62 -22.35
CA PHE A 149 5.91 -0.19 -21.17
C PHE A 149 4.87 0.87 -21.53
N GLU A 150 5.23 1.80 -22.41
CA GLU A 150 4.36 2.86 -22.92
C GLU A 150 3.17 2.29 -23.70
N GLU A 151 3.40 1.29 -24.57
CA GLU A 151 2.32 0.60 -25.30
C GLU A 151 1.34 -0.10 -24.35
N SER A 152 1.86 -0.80 -23.33
CA SER A 152 1.02 -1.45 -22.32
C SER A 152 0.25 -0.45 -21.46
N MET A 153 0.87 0.69 -21.12
CA MET A 153 0.23 1.74 -20.31
C MET A 153 -0.93 2.42 -21.04
N VAL A 154 -0.90 2.56 -22.37
CA VAL A 154 -2.04 3.12 -23.11
C VAL A 154 -3.25 2.18 -23.05
N PHE A 155 -3.06 0.85 -23.08
CA PHE A 155 -4.14 -0.11 -22.91
C PHE A 155 -4.76 -0.05 -21.50
N CYS A 156 -3.94 0.02 -20.44
CA CYS A 156 -4.44 0.24 -19.08
C CYS A 156 -5.21 1.57 -18.97
N THR A 157 -4.63 2.67 -19.48
CA THR A 157 -5.26 4.00 -19.47
C THR A 157 -6.62 4.01 -20.19
N ALA A 158 -6.77 3.22 -21.27
CA ALA A 158 -8.05 3.07 -21.95
C ALA A 158 -9.09 2.38 -21.06
N LEU A 159 -8.74 1.28 -20.39
CA LEU A 159 -9.63 0.60 -19.43
C LEU A 159 -9.99 1.47 -18.23
N ASP A 160 -9.04 2.24 -17.69
CA ASP A 160 -9.29 3.21 -16.61
C ASP A 160 -10.25 4.32 -17.05
N THR A 161 -10.11 4.80 -18.29
CA THR A 161 -10.99 5.82 -18.88
C THR A 161 -12.41 5.28 -19.10
N LEU A 162 -12.56 3.99 -19.43
CA LEU A 162 -13.86 3.31 -19.50
C LEU A 162 -14.49 3.18 -18.11
N ALA A 163 -13.73 2.77 -17.09
CA ALA A 163 -14.20 2.62 -15.72
C ALA A 163 -14.65 3.96 -15.10
N GLN A 164 -14.02 5.08 -15.46
CA GLN A 164 -14.44 6.43 -15.08
C GLN A 164 -15.83 6.84 -15.62
N VAL A 165 -16.36 6.16 -16.65
CA VAL A 165 -17.74 6.36 -17.11
C VAL A 165 -18.71 5.57 -16.24
N SER A 166 -18.52 4.24 -16.17
CA SER A 166 -18.98 3.38 -15.07
C SER A 166 -18.34 1.98 -15.18
N GLU A 167 -18.23 1.29 -14.06
CA GLU A 167 -17.76 -0.10 -13.99
C GLU A 167 -18.65 -1.05 -14.82
N GLU A 168 -19.98 -0.90 -14.72
CA GLU A 168 -20.96 -1.66 -15.51
C GLU A 168 -20.74 -1.49 -17.03
N HIS A 169 -20.48 -0.26 -17.48
CA HIS A 169 -20.32 0.05 -18.90
C HIS A 169 -18.94 -0.36 -19.44
N SER A 170 -17.89 -0.20 -18.64
CA SER A 170 -16.57 -0.76 -18.96
C SER A 170 -16.65 -2.30 -19.11
N THR A 171 -17.35 -2.95 -18.18
CA THR A 171 -17.62 -4.39 -18.20
C THR A 171 -18.44 -4.80 -19.43
N GLU A 172 -19.49 -4.05 -19.79
CA GLU A 172 -20.30 -4.27 -21.00
C GLU A 172 -19.43 -4.23 -22.27
N ILE A 173 -18.66 -3.16 -22.45
CA ILE A 173 -17.87 -2.89 -23.66
C ILE A 173 -16.73 -3.89 -23.82
N PHE A 174 -16.01 -4.20 -22.73
CA PHE A 174 -14.97 -5.21 -22.74
C PHE A 174 -15.53 -6.60 -23.06
N ASN A 175 -16.67 -6.98 -22.46
CA ASN A 175 -17.34 -8.25 -22.81
C ASN A 175 -17.85 -8.28 -24.25
N ARG A 176 -18.37 -7.16 -24.78
CA ARG A 176 -18.81 -7.03 -26.17
C ARG A 176 -17.67 -7.31 -27.15
N LEU A 177 -16.50 -6.69 -26.95
CA LEU A 177 -15.31 -6.99 -27.75
C LEU A 177 -14.83 -8.44 -27.56
N ARG A 178 -14.79 -8.93 -26.31
CA ARG A 178 -14.36 -10.31 -26.00
C ARG A 178 -15.26 -11.38 -26.64
N VAL A 179 -16.58 -11.17 -26.66
CA VAL A 179 -17.57 -12.07 -27.29
C VAL A 179 -17.55 -12.00 -28.82
N PHE A 180 -17.13 -10.86 -29.39
CA PHE A 180 -16.84 -10.77 -30.81
C PHE A 180 -15.55 -11.53 -31.17
N GLN A 181 -14.44 -11.21 -30.50
CA GLN A 181 -13.14 -11.88 -30.72
C GLN A 181 -13.20 -13.39 -30.47
N SER A 182 -14.00 -13.87 -29.50
CA SER A 182 -14.16 -15.31 -29.23
C SER A 182 -14.64 -16.13 -30.44
N ARG A 183 -15.27 -15.48 -31.42
CA ARG A 183 -15.74 -16.06 -32.69
C ARG A 183 -14.72 -15.96 -33.83
N LEU A 184 -13.61 -15.24 -33.61
CA LEU A 184 -12.54 -15.00 -34.59
C LEU A 184 -11.30 -15.87 -34.38
N TYR A 185 -11.03 -16.34 -33.16
CA TYR A 185 -9.85 -17.15 -32.85
C TYR A 185 -9.83 -18.51 -33.60
N ASP A 186 -8.64 -19.01 -33.92
CA ASP A 186 -8.47 -20.40 -34.40
C ASP A 186 -8.84 -21.43 -33.32
N GLU A 187 -8.97 -22.70 -33.72
CA GLU A 187 -9.07 -23.82 -32.78
C GLU A 187 -7.95 -23.74 -31.73
N HIS A 188 -8.32 -23.86 -30.46
CA HIS A 188 -7.49 -23.65 -29.27
C HIS A 188 -6.95 -22.22 -29.03
N GLU A 189 -6.99 -21.29 -29.99
CA GLU A 189 -6.25 -20.01 -29.89
C GLU A 189 -6.68 -19.12 -28.71
N ALA A 190 -7.99 -18.98 -28.47
CA ALA A 190 -8.51 -18.22 -27.34
C ALA A 190 -8.01 -18.77 -25.99
N LYS A 191 -8.14 -20.08 -25.78
CA LYS A 191 -7.76 -20.72 -24.50
C LYS A 191 -6.24 -20.89 -24.36
N ALA A 192 -5.50 -20.93 -25.46
CA ALA A 192 -4.04 -20.89 -25.45
C ALA A 192 -3.50 -19.55 -24.90
N ILE A 193 -4.07 -18.43 -25.33
CA ILE A 193 -3.69 -17.09 -24.85
C ILE A 193 -4.10 -16.93 -23.37
N GLU A 194 -5.32 -17.32 -23.00
CA GLU A 194 -5.81 -17.28 -21.62
C GLU A 194 -4.94 -18.15 -20.68
N ASN A 195 -4.71 -19.42 -21.03
CA ASN A 195 -3.85 -20.32 -20.26
C ASN A 195 -2.38 -19.84 -20.15
N ALA A 196 -1.86 -19.15 -21.17
CA ALA A 196 -0.49 -18.62 -21.13
C ALA A 196 -0.36 -17.49 -20.10
N SER A 197 -1.37 -16.62 -20.01
CA SER A 197 -1.44 -15.59 -18.96
C SER A 197 -1.66 -16.20 -17.56
N GLU A 198 -2.54 -17.20 -17.43
CA GLU A 198 -2.75 -17.95 -16.18
C GLU A 198 -1.44 -18.63 -15.69
N GLU A 199 -0.68 -19.25 -16.59
CA GLU A 199 0.58 -19.93 -16.26
C GLU A 199 1.77 -18.96 -16.07
N GLU A 200 1.74 -17.76 -16.67
CA GLU A 200 2.67 -16.68 -16.29
C GLU A 200 2.40 -16.24 -14.85
N GLY A 201 1.15 -15.87 -14.53
CA GLY A 201 0.76 -15.42 -13.20
C GLY A 201 1.22 -16.42 -12.14
N ARG A 202 0.79 -17.68 -12.29
CA ARG A 202 1.19 -18.79 -11.40
C ARG A 202 2.71 -18.96 -11.25
N ARG A 203 3.52 -18.64 -12.28
CA ARG A 203 4.98 -18.69 -12.18
C ARG A 203 5.58 -17.49 -11.46
N ILE A 204 4.99 -16.31 -11.62
CA ILE A 204 5.36 -15.12 -10.86
C ILE A 204 4.98 -15.31 -9.39
N ASP A 205 3.76 -15.78 -9.12
CA ASP A 205 3.25 -16.12 -7.79
C ASP A 205 4.20 -17.12 -7.09
N ASN A 206 4.57 -18.22 -7.75
CA ASN A 206 5.50 -19.20 -7.19
C ASN A 206 6.91 -18.64 -6.91
N VAL A 207 7.41 -17.71 -7.74
CA VAL A 207 8.70 -17.05 -7.49
C VAL A 207 8.57 -16.05 -6.32
N GLN A 208 7.45 -15.35 -6.22
CA GLN A 208 7.16 -14.45 -5.10
C GLN A 208 6.97 -15.23 -3.78
N GLU A 209 6.37 -16.42 -3.80
CA GLU A 209 6.29 -17.32 -2.64
C GLU A 209 7.69 -17.77 -2.15
N ASP A 210 8.57 -18.16 -3.08
CA ASP A 210 9.96 -18.54 -2.78
C ASP A 210 10.78 -17.33 -2.27
N GLU A 211 10.59 -16.13 -2.83
CA GLU A 211 11.24 -14.88 -2.37
C GLU A 211 10.70 -14.41 -1.01
N ASP A 212 9.38 -14.43 -0.78
CA ASP A 212 8.73 -14.14 0.50
C ASP A 212 9.24 -15.06 1.62
N GLN A 213 9.31 -16.37 1.34
CA GLN A 213 9.81 -17.37 2.29
C GLN A 213 11.30 -17.14 2.61
N THR A 214 12.11 -16.83 1.59
CA THR A 214 13.52 -16.47 1.77
C THR A 214 13.67 -15.19 2.59
N GLU A 215 12.79 -14.19 2.40
CA GLU A 215 12.81 -12.98 3.21
C GLU A 215 12.38 -13.22 4.67
N LEU A 216 11.39 -14.09 4.88
CA LEU A 216 10.91 -14.49 6.21
C LEU A 216 12.01 -15.22 6.99
N GLU A 217 12.72 -16.15 6.38
CA GLU A 217 13.88 -16.83 6.99
C GLU A 217 15.00 -15.84 7.34
N ARG A 218 15.30 -14.89 6.43
CA ARG A 218 16.25 -13.80 6.68
C ARG A 218 15.83 -12.92 7.87
N MET A 219 14.55 -12.57 7.98
CA MET A 219 14.02 -11.77 9.09
C MET A 219 14.09 -12.53 10.42
N ILE A 220 13.76 -13.83 10.44
CA ILE A 220 13.89 -14.67 11.65
C ILE A 220 15.36 -14.78 12.09
N GLN A 221 16.31 -14.83 11.14
CA GLN A 221 17.74 -14.94 11.43
C GLN A 221 18.43 -13.62 11.82
N GLU A 222 18.08 -12.51 11.16
CA GLU A 222 18.81 -11.23 11.27
C GLU A 222 18.04 -10.09 11.96
N GLY A 223 16.72 -10.24 12.11
CA GLY A 223 15.83 -9.21 12.61
C GLY A 223 15.75 -9.10 14.12
N GLN A 224 14.92 -8.15 14.57
CA GLN A 224 14.64 -7.94 15.99
C GLN A 224 13.84 -9.13 16.56
N PRO A 225 14.20 -9.73 17.73
CA PRO A 225 13.57 -10.96 18.22
C PRO A 225 12.04 -10.90 18.41
N TRP A 226 11.50 -9.70 18.62
CA TRP A 226 10.06 -9.51 18.74
C TRP A 226 9.31 -9.63 17.42
N LEU A 227 9.96 -9.47 16.26
CA LEU A 227 9.36 -9.73 14.93
C LEU A 227 9.04 -11.21 14.76
N GLN A 228 9.95 -12.10 15.17
CA GLN A 228 9.68 -13.54 15.23
C GLN A 228 8.49 -13.82 16.15
N LYS A 229 8.46 -13.22 17.35
CA LYS A 229 7.36 -13.41 18.29
C LYS A 229 6.01 -12.91 17.75
N LEU A 230 5.98 -11.76 17.09
CA LEU A 230 4.78 -11.24 16.42
C LEU A 230 4.32 -12.16 15.29
N TRP A 231 5.26 -12.73 14.52
CA TRP A 231 4.98 -13.71 13.47
C TRP A 231 4.45 -15.04 14.04
N GLU A 232 4.95 -15.48 15.20
CA GLU A 232 4.45 -16.66 15.92
C GLU A 232 3.07 -16.43 16.55
N GLU A 233 2.77 -15.20 17.01
CA GLU A 233 1.46 -14.84 17.55
C GLU A 233 0.39 -14.65 16.46
N TYR A 234 0.72 -14.03 15.31
CA TYR A 234 -0.25 -13.55 14.32
C TYR A 234 -0.16 -14.19 12.92
N HIS A 235 0.92 -14.91 12.59
CA HIS A 235 1.17 -15.56 11.29
C HIS A 235 1.05 -14.65 10.03
N GLY A 236 1.10 -13.33 10.21
CA GLY A 236 0.85 -12.36 9.14
C GLY A 236 -0.63 -12.19 8.77
N GLU A 237 -1.57 -12.76 9.52
CA GLU A 237 -3.02 -12.65 9.27
C GLU A 237 -3.66 -11.43 9.95
N LYS A 238 -3.09 -10.98 11.08
CA LYS A 238 -3.64 -9.86 11.86
C LYS A 238 -2.84 -8.57 11.66
N PRO A 239 -3.50 -7.42 11.48
CA PRO A 239 -2.80 -6.15 11.44
C PRO A 239 -2.30 -5.75 12.84
N TRP A 240 -1.25 -4.95 12.89
CA TRP A 240 -0.63 -4.50 14.13
C TRP A 240 -0.25 -3.02 14.04
N GLY A 241 -0.20 -2.33 15.18
CA GLY A 241 0.13 -0.90 15.22
C GLY A 241 -0.84 -0.10 16.08
N TYR A 242 -1.32 1.02 15.57
CA TYR A 242 -1.96 2.09 16.36
C TYR A 242 -3.25 2.59 15.72
N ALA A 243 -4.13 3.14 16.54
CA ALA A 243 -5.15 4.07 16.07
C ALA A 243 -4.62 5.51 16.11
N ILE A 244 -5.04 6.35 15.17
CA ILE A 244 -4.67 7.77 15.10
C ILE A 244 -5.91 8.67 14.98
N PHE A 245 -5.89 9.80 15.68
CA PHE A 245 -6.71 10.96 15.32
C PHE A 245 -5.82 11.98 14.60
N GLU A 246 -6.28 12.46 13.45
CA GLU A 246 -5.64 13.55 12.71
C GLU A 246 -6.48 14.82 12.91
N ASN A 247 -5.85 15.96 13.26
CA ASN A 247 -6.57 17.24 13.30
C ASN A 247 -6.99 17.62 11.87
N PRO A 248 -8.30 17.73 11.56
CA PRO A 248 -8.77 18.06 10.21
C PRO A 248 -8.39 19.48 9.77
N GLU A 249 -8.20 20.42 10.70
CA GLU A 249 -7.89 21.82 10.40
C GLU A 249 -6.52 21.95 9.72
N TRP A 250 -5.50 21.26 10.24
CA TRP A 250 -4.15 21.19 9.65
C TRP A 250 -4.16 20.76 8.17
N LYS A 251 -4.93 19.72 7.85
CA LYS A 251 -5.03 19.14 6.50
C LYS A 251 -5.82 20.03 5.54
N ALA A 252 -6.81 20.77 6.05
CA ALA A 252 -7.60 21.72 5.27
C ALA A 252 -6.82 23.01 4.94
N GLU A 253 -5.96 23.48 5.85
CA GLU A 253 -5.16 24.69 5.66
C GLU A 253 -3.98 24.52 4.69
N ASN A 254 -3.28 23.36 4.75
CA ASN A 254 -1.96 23.20 4.16
C ASN A 254 -1.82 21.95 3.25
N PRO A 255 -2.61 21.82 2.16
CA PRO A 255 -2.60 20.62 1.32
C PRO A 255 -1.22 20.28 0.72
N ASP A 256 -0.46 21.26 0.26
CA ASP A 256 0.89 21.04 -0.29
C ASP A 256 1.88 20.55 0.78
N ILE A 257 1.69 20.98 2.04
CA ILE A 257 2.51 20.55 3.18
C ILE A 257 2.04 19.19 3.71
N TRP A 258 0.76 18.84 3.51
CA TRP A 258 0.23 17.51 3.81
C TRP A 258 0.87 16.43 2.92
N GLU A 259 0.99 16.65 1.60
CA GLU A 259 1.69 15.70 0.71
C GLU A 259 3.17 15.53 1.11
N SER A 260 3.82 16.63 1.51
CA SER A 260 5.19 16.63 2.04
C SER A 260 5.30 15.88 3.38
N TYR A 261 4.29 15.99 4.25
CA TYR A 261 4.18 15.25 5.51
C TYR A 261 4.05 13.75 5.24
N GLU A 262 3.09 13.32 4.40
CA GLU A 262 2.88 11.91 4.04
C GLU A 262 4.17 11.31 3.48
N ARG A 263 4.77 11.95 2.47
CA ARG A 263 5.99 11.45 1.80
C ARG A 263 7.17 11.29 2.77
N LYS A 264 7.37 12.24 3.70
CA LYS A 264 8.43 12.18 4.72
C LYS A 264 8.13 11.17 5.83
N SER A 265 6.88 11.08 6.28
CA SER A 265 6.42 10.17 7.33
C SER A 265 6.53 8.72 6.85
N GLU A 266 6.08 8.44 5.62
CA GLU A 266 6.21 7.14 4.95
C GLU A 266 7.68 6.74 4.77
N HIS A 267 8.52 7.66 4.29
CA HIS A 267 9.95 7.40 4.18
C HIS A 267 10.59 7.09 5.54
N SER A 268 10.30 7.88 6.59
CA SER A 268 10.81 7.63 7.93
C SER A 268 10.37 6.27 8.50
N ARG A 269 9.11 5.88 8.25
CA ARG A 269 8.55 4.57 8.61
C ARG A 269 9.29 3.43 7.90
N ARG A 270 9.42 3.51 6.57
CA ARG A 270 10.10 2.50 5.75
C ARG A 270 11.58 2.34 6.13
N MET A 271 12.28 3.43 6.44
CA MET A 271 13.66 3.36 6.92
C MET A 271 13.79 2.71 8.29
N ALA A 272 12.79 2.82 9.16
CA ALA A 272 12.73 2.09 10.42
C ALA A 272 12.41 0.59 10.21
N PHE A 273 11.56 0.22 9.25
CA PHE A 273 11.34 -1.19 8.85
C PHE A 273 12.63 -1.86 8.33
N PHE A 274 13.37 -1.18 7.45
CA PHE A 274 14.67 -1.67 6.99
C PHE A 274 15.68 -1.85 8.15
N ALA A 275 15.65 -0.96 9.15
CA ALA A 275 16.58 -0.99 10.27
C ALA A 275 16.34 -2.15 11.25
N ILE A 276 15.08 -2.52 11.49
CA ILE A 276 14.72 -3.72 12.29
C ILE A 276 14.82 -5.03 11.49
N VAL A 277 15.13 -4.93 10.19
CA VAL A 277 15.20 -6.04 9.22
C VAL A 277 13.85 -6.75 9.05
N SER A 278 12.76 -5.98 9.02
CA SER A 278 11.41 -6.48 8.70
C SER A 278 11.35 -7.04 7.28
N THR A 279 10.43 -7.99 7.05
CA THR A 279 9.96 -8.34 5.70
C THR A 279 8.92 -7.36 5.20
N MET A 280 8.65 -7.38 3.89
CA MET A 280 7.46 -6.74 3.31
C MET A 280 6.15 -7.29 3.89
N LYS A 281 6.14 -8.54 4.39
CA LYS A 281 4.95 -9.23 4.92
C LYS A 281 4.58 -8.83 6.35
N ILE A 282 5.55 -8.41 7.15
CA ILE A 282 5.29 -7.74 8.45
C ILE A 282 5.07 -6.23 8.25
N GLU A 283 5.71 -5.60 7.26
CA GLU A 283 5.45 -4.20 6.90
C GLU A 283 4.02 -4.01 6.35
N SER A 284 3.51 -4.92 5.51
CA SER A 284 2.15 -4.83 4.94
C SER A 284 1.01 -5.07 5.95
N THR A 285 1.31 -5.70 7.08
CA THR A 285 0.36 -5.85 8.20
C THR A 285 0.43 -4.70 9.20
N TYR A 286 1.39 -3.79 9.08
CA TYR A 286 1.44 -2.60 9.94
C TYR A 286 0.36 -1.59 9.54
N LEU A 287 -0.54 -1.31 10.47
CA LEU A 287 -1.70 -0.44 10.28
C LEU A 287 -1.68 0.70 11.30
N VAL A 288 -1.72 1.93 10.76
CA VAL A 288 -2.14 3.12 11.50
C VAL A 288 -3.61 3.36 11.14
N GLN A 289 -4.55 2.93 11.99
CA GLN A 289 -5.99 3.05 11.75
C GLN A 289 -6.44 4.51 11.97
N PRO A 290 -6.84 5.26 10.92
CA PRO A 290 -7.46 6.58 11.12
C PRO A 290 -8.80 6.42 11.81
N LEU A 291 -9.07 7.30 12.78
CA LEU A 291 -10.32 7.39 13.52
C LEU A 291 -11.04 8.70 13.21
N ASP A 292 -12.38 8.65 13.15
CA ASP A 292 -13.22 9.83 12.93
C ASP A 292 -13.00 10.89 14.03
N TRP A 293 -12.70 12.12 13.61
CA TRP A 293 -12.60 13.26 14.54
C TRP A 293 -13.97 13.46 15.23
N PRO A 294 -14.06 13.41 16.57
CA PRO A 294 -15.35 13.42 17.23
C PRO A 294 -16.01 14.80 17.05
N SER A 295 -17.30 14.81 16.70
CA SER A 295 -18.09 16.03 16.40
C SER A 295 -18.33 16.97 17.60
N LYS A 296 -17.62 16.73 18.71
CA LYS A 296 -17.59 17.53 19.94
C LYS A 296 -16.17 17.89 20.38
N ALA A 297 -15.14 17.48 19.65
CA ALA A 297 -13.80 18.01 19.85
C ALA A 297 -13.80 19.51 19.54
N PRO A 298 -13.03 20.32 20.28
CA PRO A 298 -12.87 21.72 19.98
C PRO A 298 -12.17 22.00 18.64
N THR A 299 -12.37 23.22 18.14
CA THR A 299 -11.51 23.90 17.16
C THR A 299 -10.19 24.35 17.81
N GLU A 300 -9.17 24.71 17.03
CA GLU A 300 -7.82 25.08 17.55
C GLU A 300 -7.76 26.19 18.62
N ASP A 301 -8.79 27.03 18.74
CA ASP A 301 -8.88 28.09 19.77
C ASP A 301 -8.94 27.55 21.23
N GLU A 302 -9.32 26.29 21.46
CA GLU A 302 -9.32 25.70 22.81
C GLU A 302 -8.01 24.99 23.17
N SER A 303 -7.70 24.94 24.47
CA SER A 303 -6.47 24.33 24.95
C SER A 303 -6.38 22.82 24.67
N PHE A 304 -5.22 22.37 24.22
CA PHE A 304 -4.83 20.97 23.95
C PHE A 304 -5.40 19.91 24.93
N SER A 305 -5.45 20.21 26.24
CA SER A 305 -6.03 19.30 27.24
C SER A 305 -7.52 18.99 27.02
N VAL A 306 -8.31 19.94 26.51
CA VAL A 306 -9.75 19.74 26.23
C VAL A 306 -9.94 18.87 24.99
N THR A 307 -9.14 19.11 23.94
CA THR A 307 -9.07 18.23 22.76
C THR A 307 -8.75 16.80 23.18
N LEU A 308 -7.67 16.59 23.95
CA LEU A 308 -7.31 15.26 24.45
C LEU A 308 -8.41 14.62 25.31
N ARG A 309 -9.18 15.39 26.09
CA ARG A 309 -10.28 14.86 26.90
C ARG A 309 -11.38 14.24 26.04
N GLU A 310 -11.79 14.89 24.97
CA GLU A 310 -12.80 14.33 24.04
C GLU A 310 -12.20 13.23 23.13
N LEU A 311 -10.92 13.31 22.73
CA LEU A 311 -10.26 12.21 22.00
C LEU A 311 -10.15 10.92 22.85
N ARG A 312 -9.71 11.02 24.12
CA ARG A 312 -9.66 9.86 25.04
C ARG A 312 -11.03 9.21 25.20
N LYS A 313 -12.07 10.03 25.37
CA LYS A 313 -13.47 9.61 25.51
C LYS A 313 -14.00 8.90 24.25
N GLN A 314 -13.70 9.43 23.06
CA GLN A 314 -14.03 8.79 21.78
C GLN A 314 -13.26 7.47 21.61
N PHE A 315 -11.99 7.41 22.01
CA PHE A 315 -11.19 6.18 21.97
C PHE A 315 -11.70 5.11 22.95
N LYS A 316 -12.02 5.46 24.21
CA LYS A 316 -12.63 4.53 25.18
C LYS A 316 -13.96 3.97 24.66
N TYR A 317 -14.76 4.78 23.95
CA TYR A 317 -15.97 4.33 23.26
C TYR A 317 -15.65 3.32 22.13
N LEU A 318 -14.79 3.68 21.16
CA LEU A 318 -14.42 2.82 20.03
C LEU A 318 -13.75 1.50 20.46
N ARG A 319 -13.02 1.50 21.58
CA ARG A 319 -12.48 0.27 22.20
C ARG A 319 -13.57 -0.59 22.84
N SER A 320 -14.65 0.00 23.35
CA SER A 320 -15.78 -0.75 23.93
C SER A 320 -16.65 -1.43 22.86
N CYS A 321 -16.60 -0.94 21.62
CA CYS A 321 -17.26 -1.54 20.47
C CYS A 321 -16.50 -2.79 19.98
N THR A 322 -16.89 -3.96 20.47
CA THR A 322 -16.37 -5.24 19.94
C THR A 322 -16.73 -5.39 18.46
N LEU A 323 -15.73 -5.50 17.59
CA LEU A 323 -15.93 -5.83 16.19
C LEU A 323 -16.65 -7.19 16.09
N LYS A 324 -17.82 -7.23 15.44
CA LYS A 324 -18.51 -8.48 15.12
C LYS A 324 -17.69 -9.19 14.05
N LYS A 325 -17.35 -10.47 14.25
CA LYS A 325 -16.41 -11.21 13.39
C LYS A 325 -16.97 -11.64 12.02
N ASP A 326 -18.18 -11.20 11.68
CA ASP A 326 -18.96 -11.73 10.56
C ASP A 326 -18.58 -11.15 9.17
N THR A 327 -17.47 -10.39 9.06
CA THR A 327 -17.12 -9.63 7.83
C THR A 327 -15.64 -9.69 7.43
N THR A 328 -14.83 -10.58 8.02
CA THR A 328 -13.35 -10.53 7.87
C THR A 328 -12.81 -11.04 6.52
N GLU A 329 -13.55 -11.85 5.77
CA GLU A 329 -13.03 -12.61 4.61
C GLU A 329 -12.90 -11.81 3.27
N LEU A 330 -13.12 -10.49 3.26
CA LEU A 330 -13.36 -9.73 2.01
C LEU A 330 -12.59 -8.41 1.82
N ALA A 331 -11.59 -8.11 2.66
CA ALA A 331 -11.05 -6.74 2.79
C ALA A 331 -9.57 -6.53 2.40
N PHE A 332 -8.90 -7.51 1.80
CA PHE A 332 -7.47 -7.42 1.43
C PHE A 332 -7.19 -7.26 -0.07
N ASP A 333 -8.21 -7.32 -0.94
CA ASP A 333 -8.01 -7.08 -2.37
C ASP A 333 -7.82 -5.58 -2.66
N THR A 334 -6.83 -5.23 -3.49
CA THR A 334 -6.21 -3.91 -3.50
C THR A 334 -6.93 -2.91 -4.43
N GLY A 335 -8.06 -2.36 -3.98
CA GLY A 335 -8.81 -1.38 -4.79
C GLY A 335 -9.79 -0.48 -4.02
N SER A 336 -9.31 0.66 -3.49
CA SER A 336 -10.15 1.82 -3.10
C SER A 336 -11.40 1.50 -2.26
N LEU A 337 -11.22 0.81 -1.13
CA LEU A 337 -12.27 0.67 -0.12
C LEU A 337 -12.73 2.06 0.37
N GLN A 338 -13.90 2.53 -0.10
CA GLN A 338 -14.61 3.66 0.51
C GLN A 338 -15.08 3.25 1.90
N LYS A 339 -14.17 3.42 2.86
CA LYS A 339 -14.27 2.93 4.22
C LYS A 339 -15.40 3.66 4.95
N GLY A 340 -16.57 3.02 5.03
CA GLY A 340 -17.64 3.45 5.93
C GLY A 340 -17.13 3.54 7.37
N PRO A 341 -17.72 4.40 8.21
CA PRO A 341 -17.23 4.66 9.57
C PRO A 341 -17.17 3.37 10.36
N THR A 342 -15.94 2.95 10.74
CA THR A 342 -15.71 1.68 11.43
C THR A 342 -16.23 1.77 12.86
N GLU A 343 -17.23 0.96 13.22
CA GLU A 343 -17.92 1.03 14.52
C GLU A 343 -16.98 0.80 15.74
N GLY A 344 -15.75 0.30 15.54
CA GLY A 344 -14.75 0.09 16.59
C GLY A 344 -13.32 -0.05 16.07
N LEU A 345 -12.40 -0.41 16.96
CA LEU A 345 -10.98 -0.66 16.64
C LEU A 345 -10.77 -2.02 15.96
N THR A 346 -9.83 -2.09 15.00
CA THR A 346 -9.44 -3.34 14.33
C THR A 346 -8.70 -4.29 15.29
N GLU A 347 -8.95 -5.61 15.20
CA GLU A 347 -8.25 -6.61 16.03
C GLU A 347 -6.73 -6.57 15.74
N GLY A 348 -5.91 -6.50 16.79
CA GLY A 348 -4.44 -6.37 16.71
C GLY A 348 -3.90 -4.92 16.81
N ILE A 349 -4.76 -3.90 16.68
CA ILE A 349 -4.41 -2.51 16.99
C ILE A 349 -4.28 -2.30 18.51
N LEU A 350 -3.27 -1.55 18.94
CA LEU A 350 -3.03 -1.23 20.35
C LEU A 350 -4.21 -0.48 20.99
N GLN A 351 -4.64 -0.96 22.16
CA GLN A 351 -5.82 -0.47 22.89
C GLN A 351 -5.49 0.31 24.17
N ASN A 352 -4.19 0.44 24.48
CA ASN A 352 -3.62 1.02 25.70
C ASN A 352 -2.75 2.26 25.41
N VAL A 353 -2.84 2.78 24.19
CA VAL A 353 -2.26 4.02 23.66
C VAL A 353 -2.98 4.35 22.35
N PHE A 354 -3.11 5.63 22.01
CA PHE A 354 -3.43 6.06 20.64
C PHE A 354 -2.57 7.24 20.22
N LEU A 355 -2.49 7.51 18.92
CA LEU A 355 -1.68 8.60 18.36
C LEU A 355 -2.55 9.83 18.08
N TYR A 356 -1.97 11.01 18.21
CA TYR A 356 -2.59 12.28 17.82
C TYR A 356 -1.64 13.13 16.98
N LEU A 357 -2.10 13.48 15.78
CA LEU A 357 -1.40 14.35 14.82
C LEU A 357 -2.03 15.74 14.85
N ASP A 358 -1.34 16.68 15.51
CA ASP A 358 -1.62 18.12 15.49
C ASP A 358 -0.67 18.86 14.53
N ARG A 359 -0.87 20.18 14.37
CA ARG A 359 0.04 21.04 13.59
C ARG A 359 1.49 20.88 14.08
N ASN A 360 1.75 20.82 15.39
CA ASN A 360 3.11 20.73 15.93
C ASN A 360 3.82 19.42 15.55
N ALA A 361 3.14 18.28 15.62
CA ALA A 361 3.67 16.99 15.20
C ALA A 361 3.92 16.95 13.69
N ALA A 362 2.99 17.47 12.87
CA ALA A 362 3.17 17.53 11.43
C ALA A 362 4.29 18.51 11.00
N GLU A 363 4.44 19.63 11.71
CA GLU A 363 5.56 20.56 11.55
C GLU A 363 6.91 19.92 11.92
N SER A 364 6.95 19.03 12.93
CA SER A 364 8.17 18.31 13.30
C SER A 364 8.75 17.47 12.16
N VAL A 365 7.88 16.94 11.29
CA VAL A 365 8.26 16.18 10.09
C VAL A 365 8.59 17.14 8.95
N THR A 366 7.71 18.10 8.68
CA THR A 366 7.76 18.91 7.45
C THR A 366 8.84 19.99 7.49
N LYS A 367 9.08 20.64 8.64
CA LYS A 367 10.08 21.71 8.78
C LYS A 367 11.51 21.23 9.06
N ASN A 368 11.69 20.02 9.61
CA ASN A 368 13.01 19.48 9.92
C ASN A 368 13.58 18.61 8.79
N HIS A 369 14.87 18.28 8.89
CA HIS A 369 15.61 17.48 7.91
C HIS A 369 16.07 16.11 8.44
N PHE A 370 16.13 15.90 9.76
CA PHE A 370 16.62 14.65 10.36
C PHE A 370 15.45 13.84 10.94
N ALA A 371 15.43 12.53 10.68
CA ALA A 371 14.37 11.64 11.18
C ALA A 371 14.30 11.58 12.73
N ASN A 372 15.37 11.97 13.43
CA ASN A 372 15.40 12.12 14.89
C ASN A 372 14.48 13.26 15.40
N ASP A 373 14.23 14.28 14.57
CA ASP A 373 13.38 15.41 14.93
C ASP A 373 11.88 15.13 14.71
N PHE A 374 11.56 14.04 14.01
CA PHE A 374 10.20 13.69 13.60
C PHE A 374 9.48 12.95 14.73
N TRP A 375 8.45 13.56 15.31
CA TRP A 375 7.69 12.97 16.42
C TRP A 375 6.17 13.13 16.26
N ILE A 376 5.44 12.28 16.98
CA ILE A 376 3.98 12.36 17.15
C ILE A 376 3.62 12.33 18.63
N TRP A 377 2.42 12.81 18.99
CA TRP A 377 1.89 12.62 20.34
C TRP A 377 1.37 11.19 20.49
N ALA A 378 1.86 10.47 21.50
CA ALA A 378 1.22 9.26 22.00
C ALA A 378 0.43 9.61 23.27
N ILE A 379 -0.85 9.22 23.29
CA ILE A 379 -1.81 9.59 24.32
C ILE A 379 -2.15 8.36 25.16
N ASP A 380 -2.07 8.50 26.49
CA ASP A 380 -2.61 7.54 27.43
C ASP A 380 -4.16 7.66 27.43
N PRO A 381 -4.90 6.60 27.08
CA PRO A 381 -6.36 6.63 27.10
C PRO A 381 -6.94 6.66 28.50
N GLU A 382 -6.26 6.07 29.50
CA GLU A 382 -6.78 5.92 30.86
C GLU A 382 -6.40 7.05 31.81
N TYR A 383 -5.46 7.92 31.45
CA TYR A 383 -5.10 9.08 32.26
C TYR A 383 -6.29 9.98 32.59
N GLU A 384 -6.52 10.20 33.88
CA GLU A 384 -7.47 11.17 34.44
C GLU A 384 -6.68 12.29 35.15
N GLU A 385 -7.25 13.50 35.24
CA GLU A 385 -6.56 14.67 35.79
C GLU A 385 -6.62 14.70 37.33
N ASP A 386 -5.96 13.73 37.97
CA ASP A 386 -5.78 13.68 39.42
C ASP A 386 -4.93 14.86 39.90
N GLY A 387 -5.50 15.66 40.81
CA GLY A 387 -5.07 17.03 41.11
C GLY A 387 -3.72 17.23 41.82
N GLU A 388 -2.93 16.17 42.03
CA GLU A 388 -1.65 16.22 42.77
C GLU A 388 -0.49 15.48 42.06
N ASP A 389 -0.52 15.29 40.72
CA ASP A 389 0.56 14.55 40.05
C ASP A 389 1.90 15.33 39.95
N GLN A 390 2.69 15.21 41.02
CA GLN A 390 3.90 15.99 41.34
C GLN A 390 5.00 15.96 40.26
N ILE A 391 4.96 14.97 39.37
CA ILE A 391 5.98 14.71 38.36
C ILE A 391 5.72 15.49 37.05
N GLY A 392 4.51 16.06 36.87
CA GLY A 392 4.19 16.92 35.72
C GLY A 392 3.82 16.19 34.43
N TYR A 393 3.63 14.87 34.50
CA TYR A 393 3.00 14.07 33.43
C TYR A 393 1.55 14.52 33.21
N LYS A 394 1.03 14.34 31.97
CA LYS A 394 -0.30 14.83 31.56
C LYS A 394 -1.10 13.82 30.73
N GLY A 395 -0.73 12.54 30.81
CA GLY A 395 -1.34 11.48 30.01
C GLY A 395 -0.96 11.52 28.54
N TYR A 396 0.18 12.13 28.19
CA TYR A 396 0.72 12.14 26.84
C TYR A 396 2.24 12.32 26.85
N LEU A 397 2.90 11.83 25.80
CA LEU A 397 4.32 12.05 25.53
C LEU A 397 4.57 12.21 24.02
N ARG A 398 5.73 12.74 23.65
CA ARG A 398 6.22 12.68 22.27
C ARG A 398 6.92 11.34 22.04
N VAL A 399 6.76 10.77 20.85
CA VAL A 399 7.48 9.55 20.43
C VAL A 399 8.05 9.80 19.03
N ARG A 400 9.32 9.44 18.78
CA ARG A 400 9.89 9.57 17.43
C ARG A 400 9.17 8.63 16.47
N LEU A 401 8.88 9.06 15.24
CA LEU A 401 8.12 8.24 14.28
C LEU A 401 8.75 6.86 14.05
N GLN A 402 10.08 6.78 14.02
CA GLN A 402 10.81 5.51 13.85
C GLN A 402 10.64 4.55 15.03
N GLN A 403 10.36 5.05 16.24
CA GLN A 403 10.18 4.23 17.43
C GLN A 403 8.77 3.65 17.59
N LEU A 404 7.79 4.18 16.84
CA LEU A 404 6.46 3.57 16.71
C LEU A 404 6.54 2.15 16.14
N ILE A 405 7.60 1.80 15.40
CA ILE A 405 7.75 0.45 14.84
C ILE A 405 8.53 -0.46 15.80
N HIS A 406 9.30 0.10 16.74
CA HIS A 406 10.32 -0.62 17.50
C HIS A 406 10.13 -0.44 19.01
N ASN A 407 11.03 0.27 19.72
CA ASN A 407 11.02 0.32 21.19
C ASN A 407 9.66 0.74 21.78
N PHE A 408 8.92 1.67 21.15
CA PHE A 408 7.62 2.09 21.67
C PHE A 408 6.51 1.05 21.41
N TYR A 409 6.54 0.34 20.27
CA TYR A 409 5.61 -0.76 20.03
C TYR A 409 5.84 -1.89 21.03
N VAL A 410 7.09 -2.33 21.20
CA VAL A 410 7.48 -3.39 22.14
C VAL A 410 7.04 -3.05 23.57
N ALA A 411 7.32 -1.81 24.03
CA ALA A 411 6.94 -1.34 25.35
C ALA A 411 5.42 -1.25 25.58
N ARG A 412 4.62 -1.03 24.53
CA ARG A 412 3.16 -0.95 24.63
C ARG A 412 2.42 -2.25 24.30
N TYR A 413 3.02 -3.18 23.56
CA TYR A 413 2.40 -4.46 23.24
C TYR A 413 2.69 -5.54 24.30
N TRP A 414 3.96 -5.80 24.64
CA TRP A 414 4.33 -6.82 25.64
C TRP A 414 4.53 -6.28 27.05
N HIS A 415 5.20 -5.13 27.22
CA HIS A 415 5.64 -4.65 28.55
C HIS A 415 4.69 -3.63 29.21
N ALA A 416 3.45 -3.49 28.71
CA ALA A 416 2.55 -2.42 29.15
C ALA A 416 2.09 -2.50 30.62
N ASN A 417 2.23 -3.67 31.26
CA ASN A 417 1.96 -3.90 32.68
C ASN A 417 3.20 -3.66 33.57
N GLU A 418 4.39 -3.65 32.97
CA GLU A 418 5.69 -3.44 33.63
C GLU A 418 6.12 -1.98 33.55
N VAL A 419 5.78 -1.31 32.44
CA VAL A 419 6.19 0.07 32.13
C VAL A 419 4.99 0.88 31.66
N SER A 420 4.63 1.92 32.42
CA SER A 420 3.54 2.83 32.09
C SER A 420 3.96 3.90 31.07
N LEU A 421 3.00 4.59 30.44
CA LEU A 421 3.33 5.75 29.59
C LEU A 421 3.99 6.89 30.37
N LYS A 422 3.84 6.93 31.71
CA LYS A 422 4.49 7.88 32.60
C LYS A 422 5.99 7.57 32.76
N ASP A 423 6.36 6.30 32.84
CA ASP A 423 7.77 5.87 32.88
C ASP A 423 8.45 6.13 31.52
N LEU A 424 7.75 5.83 30.42
CA LEU A 424 8.18 6.18 29.06
C LEU A 424 8.32 7.71 28.89
N TRP A 425 7.46 8.51 29.53
CA TRP A 425 7.56 9.97 29.53
C TRP A 425 8.77 10.47 30.35
N VAL A 426 9.08 9.85 31.50
CA VAL A 426 10.28 10.16 32.28
C VAL A 426 11.55 9.83 31.49
N ALA A 427 11.57 8.72 30.76
CA ALA A 427 12.66 8.40 29.82
C ALA A 427 12.74 9.44 28.69
N ALA A 428 11.60 9.85 28.10
CA ALA A 428 11.55 10.89 27.09
C ALA A 428 12.07 12.26 27.56
N GLN A 429 12.00 12.59 28.86
CA GLN A 429 12.57 13.84 29.39
C GLN A 429 14.11 13.85 29.37
N LYS A 430 14.77 12.70 29.15
CA LYS A 430 16.23 12.59 29.00
C LYS A 430 16.71 12.88 27.57
N ASP A 431 15.81 12.89 26.59
CA ASP A 431 16.14 13.23 25.19
C ASP A 431 16.46 14.73 25.06
N PRO A 432 17.72 15.11 24.74
CA PRO A 432 18.15 16.50 24.75
C PRO A 432 17.65 17.32 23.56
N TYR A 433 17.02 16.71 22.55
CA TYR A 433 16.64 17.39 21.30
C TYR A 433 15.21 17.93 21.34
N ASN A 434 14.23 17.07 21.59
CA ASN A 434 12.80 17.40 21.49
C ASN A 434 11.93 16.77 22.60
N GLN A 435 12.55 16.16 23.61
CA GLN A 435 11.89 15.45 24.71
C GLN A 435 10.96 14.31 24.24
N SER A 436 11.43 13.54 23.26
CA SER A 436 10.71 12.38 22.71
C SER A 436 11.19 11.06 23.30
N PHE A 437 10.31 10.06 23.32
CA PHE A 437 10.70 8.70 23.65
C PHE A 437 11.58 8.09 22.56
N VAL A 438 12.71 7.53 22.99
CA VAL A 438 13.70 6.84 22.14
C VAL A 438 13.89 5.39 22.58
N SER A 439 14.17 5.19 23.87
CA SER A 439 14.37 3.91 24.54
C SER A 439 14.16 4.09 26.05
N LEU A 440 14.25 3.01 26.81
CA LEU A 440 14.49 3.07 28.26
C LEU A 440 15.99 3.07 28.60
N ASP A 441 16.84 2.62 27.67
CA ASP A 441 18.30 2.61 27.84
C ASP A 441 18.88 4.02 27.66
N GLU A 442 19.67 4.48 28.63
CA GLU A 442 20.31 5.80 28.60
C GLU A 442 21.40 5.88 27.52
N GLU A 443 22.08 4.79 27.18
CA GLU A 443 23.05 4.78 26.07
C GLU A 443 22.35 4.91 24.71
N GLU A 444 21.13 4.39 24.56
CA GLU A 444 20.33 4.55 23.32
C GLU A 444 19.67 5.92 23.21
N ILE A 445 19.25 6.54 24.33
CA ILE A 445 18.72 7.91 24.35
C ILE A 445 19.82 8.93 23.99
N LEU A 446 21.04 8.73 24.52
CA LEU A 446 22.18 9.63 24.31
C LEU A 446 22.99 9.29 23.03
N GLY A 447 22.79 8.11 22.46
CA GLY A 447 23.51 7.64 21.29
C GLY A 447 23.17 8.43 20.04
N HIS A 448 24.09 9.25 19.55
CA HIS A 448 23.91 10.08 18.35
C HIS A 448 24.58 9.46 17.11
N ASP A 449 23.80 8.78 16.28
CA ASP A 449 24.06 8.59 14.85
C ASP A 449 23.57 9.85 14.12
N SER A 450 24.46 10.48 13.36
CA SER A 450 24.20 11.70 12.59
C SER A 450 23.83 11.42 11.13
N THR A 451 23.68 10.16 10.74
CA THR A 451 23.15 9.81 9.41
C THR A 451 21.66 10.17 9.31
N TRP A 452 21.25 10.54 8.10
CA TRP A 452 19.92 11.10 7.80
C TRP A 452 18.79 10.05 7.79
N GLU A 453 19.16 8.76 7.79
CA GLU A 453 18.30 7.63 7.46
C GLU A 453 17.56 7.05 8.67
N VAL A 454 18.28 6.74 9.75
CA VAL A 454 17.77 5.95 10.88
C VAL A 454 18.44 6.36 12.19
N ALA A 455 17.63 6.54 13.23
CA ALA A 455 18.09 6.71 14.60
C ALA A 455 18.90 5.51 15.13
N THR A 456 19.96 5.79 15.89
CA THR A 456 20.87 4.84 16.53
C THR A 456 20.17 3.70 17.26
N ALA A 457 19.11 4.03 18.02
CA ALA A 457 18.37 3.08 18.84
C ALA A 457 17.65 1.98 18.02
N VAL A 458 17.23 2.27 16.78
CA VAL A 458 16.66 1.22 15.90
C VAL A 458 17.78 0.35 15.29
N ARG A 459 18.98 0.91 15.13
CA ARG A 459 20.20 0.23 14.66
C ARG A 459 20.95 -0.55 15.76
N SER A 460 20.38 -0.68 16.95
CA SER A 460 21.00 -1.31 18.13
C SER A 460 21.15 -2.84 17.97
N LYS A 461 22.14 -3.27 17.16
CA LYS A 461 22.41 -4.70 16.91
C LYS A 461 23.18 -5.33 18.08
N ASN A 462 22.48 -6.17 18.85
CA ASN A 462 23.05 -7.24 19.70
C ASN A 462 24.16 -6.82 20.70
N ARG A 463 24.19 -5.58 21.17
CA ARG A 463 25.12 -5.13 22.22
C ARG A 463 24.61 -5.51 23.62
N GLY A 464 24.43 -6.81 23.82
CA GLY A 464 23.67 -7.37 24.94
C GLY A 464 22.18 -7.42 24.64
N ARG A 465 21.44 -8.15 25.48
CA ARG A 465 19.98 -7.98 25.59
C ARG A 465 19.72 -6.57 26.15
N VAL A 466 18.73 -5.85 25.64
CA VAL A 466 17.95 -4.95 26.51
C VAL A 466 17.29 -5.88 27.52
N VAL A 467 17.79 -5.87 28.77
CA VAL A 467 17.26 -6.75 29.82
C VAL A 467 15.99 -6.11 30.40
N TRP A 468 14.92 -6.16 29.59
CA TRP A 468 13.58 -6.37 30.11
C TRP A 468 13.68 -7.52 31.11
N ARG A 469 13.29 -7.27 32.37
CA ARG A 469 13.82 -8.06 33.48
C ARG A 469 13.08 -9.39 33.60
N GLU A 470 13.51 -10.37 32.81
CA GLU A 470 13.19 -11.80 32.98
C GLU A 470 13.77 -12.31 34.32
N GLU A 471 13.20 -11.86 35.44
CA GLU A 471 13.37 -12.50 36.74
C GLU A 471 12.64 -13.85 36.68
N VAL A 472 13.42 -14.87 36.34
CA VAL A 472 13.02 -16.27 36.41
C VAL A 472 12.87 -16.65 37.88
N GLU A 473 11.71 -16.35 38.47
CA GLU A 473 11.26 -16.88 39.75
C GLU A 473 10.94 -18.39 39.63
N THR A 474 11.97 -19.20 39.36
CA THR A 474 11.96 -20.61 39.75
C THR A 474 12.19 -20.67 41.26
N ASP A 475 11.08 -20.63 41.99
CA ASP A 475 11.01 -20.59 43.44
C ASP A 475 11.91 -21.66 44.10
N ILE A 476 12.76 -21.24 45.05
CA ILE A 476 13.61 -22.17 45.80
C ILE A 476 12.74 -22.85 46.86
N LEU A 477 12.18 -24.02 46.53
CA LEU A 477 11.46 -24.85 47.48
C LEU A 477 12.31 -25.06 48.76
N PRO A 478 11.82 -24.65 49.94
CA PRO A 478 12.56 -24.81 51.18
C PRO A 478 12.69 -26.30 51.50
N ARG A 479 13.94 -26.76 51.56
CA ARG A 479 14.30 -28.15 51.87
C ARG A 479 13.90 -28.45 53.32
N THR A 480 12.79 -29.17 53.51
CA THR A 480 12.28 -29.57 54.83
C THR A 480 13.34 -30.36 55.61
N GLU A 481 13.68 -29.90 56.81
CA GLU A 481 14.55 -30.62 57.73
C GLU A 481 13.78 -31.77 58.39
N GLU A 482 14.15 -33.02 58.08
CA GLU A 482 13.68 -34.18 58.83
C GLU A 482 14.40 -34.27 60.19
N GLN A 483 13.88 -33.57 61.20
CA GLN A 483 14.12 -33.93 62.59
C GLN A 483 12.97 -34.80 63.11
N SER A 484 13.18 -36.12 63.16
CA SER A 484 12.37 -37.05 63.93
C SER A 484 13.23 -38.14 64.56
N ASP A 485 13.67 -37.87 65.79
CA ASP A 485 14.26 -38.87 66.69
C ASP A 485 13.48 -38.85 67.99
N HIS A 486 12.62 -39.86 68.22
CA HIS A 486 12.13 -40.28 69.55
C HIS A 486 11.33 -41.61 69.49
N GLY A 487 12.05 -42.71 69.71
CA GLY A 487 11.64 -43.85 70.56
C GLY A 487 10.41 -44.70 70.23
N GLN A 488 10.65 -45.96 69.84
CA GLN A 488 10.56 -47.08 70.80
C GLN A 488 11.50 -48.24 70.41
#